data_AF-A0A954A7B8-F1
#
_entry.id   AF-A0A954A7B8-F1
#
_cell.length_a   1.000
_cell.length_b   1.000
_cell.length_c   1.000
_cell.angle_alpha   90.00
_cell.angle_beta   90.00
_cell.angle_gamma   90.00
#
_symmetry.space_group_name_H-M   'P 1'
#
loop_
_entity.id
_entity.type
_entity.pdbx_description
1 polymer ?
#
loop_
_entity_poly.entity_id
_entity_poly.type
_entity_poly.pdbx_seq_one_letter_code
_entity_poly.pdbx_strand_id
1 'polypeptide(L)'
;MDSDRNARAPVEVFLSYARADRDAVEPLRKRLRQFEIQGEIRLFIDDEMEPGTTWKPEILDALRRAPIVLVIVSNEFLASEWIYEHELPEIMDRHGQGGAQVLPVLLDACGWKHSRVSELQLVSHTPVTKAEDSDHEWGHVATVVRDRAAALRAPAEPATAPDPVAQWRAYLRTAHSRLVPFFPEARSADLSEVFVELEVLPEREQPDRLAGEHRGSPSGRNDDASEPDKLRFGRPLTLRQLLELPSSEPGRWVVVGDPGAGKSTVARHLAWELAGEPEGPIPVYVSIQRWLDFHGNAVHPFALAESDLREACDAVRADGLANALHERAQVSDSTESSDRRSPLVWLLLDGLDEVDPASVEHARRQIETMAEELPGVSLVVLSRPVGLTEPAGFRRANLSPLPAARRQTLIAGWVGAEKAKEVWGRIEKQPVLLELTGNPLLLTLVCMLALREPHLPPNRSSLYQAATELLLTRGFGSEPKSVTDPRSARRLLSVLALELQSRESVTFTPDELDDTLIELITGDSKLETRLKVWGSSPTRFLEDIATNAGILAPHDGPREPWRFLHRAL
;
A
#
# COMPACT_ATOMS: atom_id res chain seq x y z
N MET A 1 -44.13 -6.29 -28.66
CA MET A 1 -42.83 -6.79 -29.14
C MET A 1 -41.79 -6.08 -28.33
N ASP A 2 -41.43 -6.67 -27.19
CA ASP A 2 -40.51 -6.07 -26.23
C ASP A 2 -39.85 -7.26 -25.50
N SER A 3 -38.94 -7.95 -26.19
CA SER A 3 -38.34 -9.22 -25.75
C SER A 3 -36.83 -9.22 -25.93
N ASP A 4 -36.16 -8.12 -25.58
CA ASP A 4 -34.70 -8.04 -25.55
C ASP A 4 -34.20 -7.40 -24.25
N ARG A 5 -34.87 -7.69 -23.13
CA ARG A 5 -34.38 -7.34 -21.79
C ARG A 5 -33.33 -8.37 -21.35
N ASN A 6 -32.06 -8.04 -21.59
CA ASN A 6 -30.91 -8.42 -20.76
C ASN A 6 -30.50 -9.92 -20.77
N ALA A 7 -30.29 -10.53 -21.93
CA ALA A 7 -29.70 -11.86 -22.01
C ALA A 7 -28.18 -11.81 -21.72
N ARG A 8 -27.78 -11.99 -20.45
CA ARG A 8 -26.38 -12.25 -20.09
C ARG A 8 -25.84 -13.47 -20.83
N ALA A 9 -24.56 -13.41 -21.20
CA ALA A 9 -23.88 -14.50 -21.90
C ALA A 9 -24.06 -15.85 -21.17
N PRO A 10 -24.20 -16.97 -21.92
CA PRO A 10 -24.28 -18.30 -21.34
C PRO A 10 -23.00 -18.64 -20.56
N VAL A 11 -23.14 -19.38 -19.46
CA VAL A 11 -21.99 -19.83 -18.65
C VAL A 11 -21.32 -21.02 -19.32
N GLU A 12 -20.01 -20.96 -19.53
CA GLU A 12 -19.27 -22.08 -20.11
C GLU A 12 -19.12 -23.24 -19.09
N VAL A 13 -19.55 -24.43 -19.49
CA VAL A 13 -19.48 -25.66 -18.69
C VAL A 13 -18.64 -26.67 -19.45
N PHE A 14 -17.59 -27.18 -18.81
CA PHE A 14 -16.77 -28.25 -19.37
C PHE A 14 -17.18 -29.60 -18.76
N LEU A 15 -17.45 -30.60 -19.60
CA LEU A 15 -17.79 -31.96 -19.17
C LEU A 15 -16.64 -32.91 -19.51
N SER A 16 -15.89 -33.32 -18.49
CA SER A 16 -14.80 -34.29 -18.57
C SER A 16 -15.30 -35.68 -18.16
N TYR A 17 -15.16 -36.66 -19.06
CA TYR A 17 -15.49 -38.06 -18.81
C TYR A 17 -14.67 -38.98 -19.73
N ALA A 18 -14.53 -40.27 -19.36
CA ALA A 18 -13.83 -41.21 -20.22
C ALA A 18 -14.68 -41.60 -21.43
N ARG A 19 -14.08 -41.74 -22.61
CA ARG A 19 -14.80 -42.13 -23.84
C ARG A 19 -15.64 -43.40 -23.68
N ALA A 20 -15.15 -44.37 -22.91
CA ALA A 20 -15.86 -45.63 -22.66
C ALA A 20 -17.20 -45.43 -21.90
N ASP A 21 -17.36 -44.30 -21.22
CA ASP A 21 -18.54 -43.96 -20.42
C ASP A 21 -19.60 -43.15 -21.22
N ARG A 22 -19.38 -42.90 -22.52
CA ARG A 22 -20.26 -42.06 -23.36
C ARG A 22 -21.73 -42.44 -23.25
N ASP A 23 -22.05 -43.73 -23.41
CA ASP A 23 -23.43 -44.21 -23.38
C ASP A 23 -24.08 -44.01 -22.00
N ALA A 24 -23.29 -44.09 -20.94
CA ALA A 24 -23.75 -43.92 -19.56
C ALA A 24 -23.95 -42.44 -19.18
N VAL A 25 -23.19 -41.52 -19.80
CA VAL A 25 -23.27 -40.06 -19.60
C VAL A 25 -24.30 -39.38 -20.50
N GLU A 26 -24.71 -40.02 -21.59
CA GLU A 26 -25.67 -39.48 -22.55
C GLU A 26 -27.00 -38.96 -21.94
N PRO A 27 -27.61 -39.61 -20.91
CA PRO A 27 -28.79 -39.07 -20.24
C PRO A 27 -28.55 -37.67 -19.62
N LEU A 28 -27.40 -37.47 -18.97
CA LEU A 28 -27.01 -36.17 -18.41
C LEU A 28 -26.76 -35.14 -19.51
N ARG A 29 -26.06 -35.54 -20.58
CA ARG A 29 -25.81 -34.67 -21.74
C ARG A 29 -27.11 -34.12 -22.32
N LYS A 30 -28.13 -34.98 -22.50
CA LYS A 30 -29.45 -34.56 -22.99
C LYS A 30 -30.12 -33.53 -22.09
N ARG A 31 -29.95 -33.65 -20.77
CA ARG A 31 -30.48 -32.70 -19.78
C ARG A 31 -29.75 -31.36 -19.86
N LEU A 32 -28.42 -31.37 -19.88
CA LEU A 32 -27.62 -30.14 -19.99
C LEU A 32 -27.87 -29.41 -21.31
N ARG A 33 -28.11 -30.14 -22.41
CA ARG A 33 -28.49 -29.54 -23.70
C ARG A 33 -29.79 -28.74 -23.65
N GLN A 34 -30.72 -29.08 -22.76
CA GLN A 34 -31.95 -28.28 -22.57
C GLN A 34 -31.61 -26.87 -22.06
N PHE A 35 -30.66 -26.77 -21.13
CA PHE A 35 -30.19 -25.48 -20.57
C PHE A 35 -29.34 -24.70 -21.57
N GLU A 36 -28.62 -25.39 -22.45
CA GLU A 36 -27.90 -24.76 -23.56
C GLU A 36 -28.85 -24.13 -24.58
N ILE A 37 -29.93 -24.84 -24.96
CA ILE A 37 -30.98 -24.29 -25.84
C ILE A 37 -31.67 -23.07 -25.22
N GLN A 38 -31.80 -23.05 -23.89
CA GLN A 38 -32.34 -21.92 -23.12
C GLN A 38 -31.33 -20.76 -22.95
N GLY A 39 -30.12 -20.89 -23.48
CA GLY A 39 -29.06 -19.88 -23.38
C GLY A 39 -28.51 -19.73 -21.96
N GLU A 40 -28.71 -20.71 -21.09
CA GLU A 40 -28.24 -20.67 -19.70
C GLU A 40 -26.79 -21.09 -19.56
N ILE A 41 -26.39 -22.10 -20.32
CA ILE A 41 -25.03 -22.61 -20.36
C ILE A 41 -24.55 -22.75 -21.80
N ARG A 42 -23.24 -22.89 -21.97
CA ARG A 42 -22.59 -23.36 -23.19
C ARG A 42 -21.78 -24.60 -22.81
N LEU A 43 -22.14 -25.76 -23.38
CA LEU A 43 -21.57 -27.03 -22.97
C LEU A 43 -20.41 -27.41 -23.90
N PHE A 44 -19.21 -27.54 -23.35
CA PHE A 44 -18.06 -28.12 -24.02
C PHE A 44 -17.88 -29.56 -23.60
N ILE A 45 -17.78 -30.45 -24.59
CA ILE A 45 -17.58 -31.88 -24.42
C ILE A 45 -16.44 -32.29 -25.35
N ASP A 46 -15.49 -33.07 -24.84
CA ASP A 46 -14.52 -33.74 -25.70
C ASP A 46 -15.17 -34.97 -26.34
N ASP A 47 -15.70 -34.81 -27.56
CA ASP A 47 -16.40 -35.86 -28.30
C ASP A 47 -15.73 -36.27 -29.62
N GLU A 48 -14.62 -35.62 -30.00
CA GLU A 48 -13.94 -35.80 -31.30
C GLU A 48 -12.47 -36.15 -31.13
N MET A 49 -12.15 -37.45 -31.27
CA MET A 49 -10.79 -37.89 -31.57
C MET A 49 -10.82 -38.70 -32.87
N GLU A 50 -10.57 -38.04 -34.00
CA GLU A 50 -10.05 -38.73 -35.18
C GLU A 50 -8.54 -38.98 -35.01
N PRO A 51 -8.03 -40.18 -35.31
CA PRO A 51 -6.60 -40.44 -35.30
C PRO A 51 -5.87 -39.53 -36.31
N GLY A 52 -5.05 -38.60 -35.82
CA GLY A 52 -4.08 -37.89 -36.66
C GLY A 52 -4.10 -36.36 -36.64
N THR A 53 -4.84 -35.70 -35.75
CA THR A 53 -4.88 -34.22 -35.70
C THR A 53 -4.53 -33.63 -34.32
N THR A 54 -4.05 -32.38 -34.32
CA THR A 54 -3.36 -31.70 -33.20
C THR A 54 -4.31 -30.85 -32.33
N TRP A 55 -5.45 -31.39 -31.89
CA TRP A 55 -6.55 -30.63 -31.24
C TRP A 55 -6.37 -30.40 -29.72
N LYS A 56 -5.23 -30.80 -29.16
CA LYS A 56 -4.92 -30.75 -27.74
C LYS A 56 -5.00 -29.35 -27.08
N PRO A 57 -4.66 -28.23 -27.75
CA PRO A 57 -4.74 -26.89 -27.15
C PRO A 57 -6.16 -26.36 -26.95
N GLU A 58 -7.10 -26.68 -27.85
CA GLU A 58 -8.47 -26.13 -27.81
C GLU A 58 -9.29 -26.70 -26.65
N ILE A 59 -9.07 -27.97 -26.30
CA ILE A 59 -9.69 -28.63 -25.14
C ILE A 59 -9.20 -27.98 -23.85
N LEU A 60 -7.88 -27.76 -23.72
CA LEU A 60 -7.30 -27.07 -22.57
C LEU A 60 -7.77 -25.62 -22.49
N ASP A 61 -7.93 -24.93 -23.61
CA ASP A 61 -8.46 -23.57 -23.63
C ASP A 61 -9.95 -23.51 -23.26
N ALA A 62 -10.77 -24.48 -23.71
CA ALA A 62 -12.16 -24.60 -23.27
C ALA A 62 -12.24 -24.88 -21.76
N LEU A 63 -11.40 -25.78 -21.26
CA LEU A 63 -11.26 -26.07 -19.84
C LEU A 63 -10.84 -24.82 -19.03
N ARG A 64 -9.91 -24.03 -19.55
CA ARG A 64 -9.44 -22.77 -18.94
C ARG A 64 -10.46 -21.64 -18.97
N ARG A 65 -11.44 -21.68 -19.86
CA ARG A 65 -12.51 -20.66 -19.90
C ARG A 65 -13.72 -21.05 -19.09
N ALA A 66 -13.95 -22.35 -18.85
CA ALA A 66 -15.12 -22.84 -18.14
C ALA A 66 -15.05 -22.53 -16.63
N PRO A 67 -15.96 -21.69 -16.10
CA PRO A 67 -16.11 -21.50 -14.65
C PRO A 67 -16.73 -22.71 -13.93
N ILE A 68 -17.39 -23.62 -14.65
CA ILE A 68 -17.91 -24.88 -14.11
C ILE A 68 -17.26 -26.04 -14.87
N VAL A 69 -16.67 -26.98 -14.13
CA VAL A 69 -16.10 -28.21 -14.66
C VAL A 69 -16.79 -29.41 -14.01
N LEU A 70 -17.50 -30.21 -14.81
CA LEU A 70 -18.15 -31.43 -14.39
C LEU A 70 -17.23 -32.62 -14.71
N VAL A 71 -16.89 -33.42 -13.69
CA VAL A 71 -15.96 -34.54 -13.82
C VAL A 71 -16.69 -35.84 -13.51
N ILE A 72 -16.87 -36.70 -14.51
CA ILE A 72 -17.51 -38.01 -14.33
C ILE A 72 -16.45 -39.05 -13.99
N VAL A 73 -16.45 -39.50 -12.73
CA VAL A 73 -15.43 -40.38 -12.17
C VAL A 73 -15.88 -41.84 -12.27
N SER A 74 -15.11 -42.62 -13.02
CA SER A 74 -15.27 -44.07 -13.21
C SER A 74 -13.90 -44.76 -13.19
N ASN A 75 -13.86 -46.09 -13.29
CA ASN A 75 -12.58 -46.79 -13.47
C ASN A 75 -11.91 -46.42 -14.80
N GLU A 76 -12.69 -46.19 -15.87
CA GLU A 76 -12.18 -45.78 -17.18
C GLU A 76 -11.62 -44.36 -17.14
N PHE A 77 -12.25 -43.45 -16.38
CA PHE A 77 -11.76 -42.10 -16.14
C PHE A 77 -10.41 -42.11 -15.42
N LEU A 78 -10.33 -42.87 -14.33
CA LEU A 78 -9.12 -42.97 -13.52
C LEU A 78 -7.96 -43.70 -14.24
N ALA A 79 -8.28 -44.54 -15.23
CA ALA A 79 -7.30 -45.27 -16.04
C ALA A 79 -6.85 -44.53 -17.31
N SER A 80 -7.45 -43.38 -17.63
CA SER A 80 -7.10 -42.60 -18.82
C SER A 80 -5.81 -41.80 -18.63
N GLU A 81 -4.75 -42.17 -19.38
CA GLU A 81 -3.46 -41.47 -19.34
C GLU A 81 -3.58 -39.99 -19.67
N TRP A 82 -4.40 -39.63 -20.67
CA TRP A 82 -4.57 -38.24 -21.08
C TRP A 82 -5.22 -37.39 -20.00
N ILE A 83 -6.30 -37.88 -19.39
CA ILE A 83 -7.01 -37.19 -18.30
C ILE A 83 -6.06 -37.01 -17.12
N TYR A 84 -5.31 -38.05 -16.77
CA TYR A 84 -4.41 -38.02 -15.63
C TYR A 84 -3.22 -37.07 -15.84
N GLU A 85 -2.63 -37.04 -17.03
CA GLU A 85 -1.44 -36.24 -17.33
C GLU A 85 -1.76 -34.77 -17.68
N HIS A 86 -2.95 -34.47 -18.21
CA HIS A 86 -3.25 -33.15 -18.79
C HIS A 86 -4.48 -32.47 -18.17
N GLU A 87 -5.66 -33.10 -18.19
CA GLU A 87 -6.90 -32.46 -17.73
C GLU A 87 -6.93 -32.33 -16.20
N LEU A 88 -6.69 -33.42 -15.47
CA LEU A 88 -6.81 -33.44 -14.02
C LEU A 88 -5.87 -32.46 -13.31
N PRO A 89 -4.59 -32.29 -13.71
CA PRO A 89 -3.73 -31.24 -13.16
C PRO A 89 -4.30 -29.83 -13.34
N GLU A 90 -4.78 -29.47 -14.53
CA GLU A 90 -5.35 -28.15 -14.81
C GLU A 90 -6.68 -27.93 -14.06
N ILE A 91 -7.53 -28.95 -13.98
CA ILE A 91 -8.77 -28.94 -13.19
C ILE A 91 -8.48 -28.63 -11.72
N MET A 92 -7.49 -29.32 -11.14
CA MET A 92 -7.13 -29.16 -9.73
C MET A 92 -6.48 -27.81 -9.46
N ASP A 93 -5.60 -27.32 -10.35
CA ASP A 93 -4.95 -26.01 -10.21
C ASP A 93 -5.99 -24.87 -10.24
N ARG A 94 -6.92 -24.91 -11.20
CA ARG A 94 -8.02 -23.95 -11.27
C ARG A 94 -8.95 -24.00 -10.07
N HIS A 95 -9.18 -25.17 -9.51
CA HIS A 95 -9.95 -25.30 -8.27
C HIS A 95 -9.24 -24.65 -7.08
N GLY A 96 -7.95 -24.96 -6.92
CA GLY A 96 -7.13 -24.41 -5.83
C GLY A 96 -7.01 -22.88 -5.87
N GLN A 97 -7.00 -22.29 -7.07
CA GLN A 97 -6.95 -20.85 -7.29
C GLN A 97 -8.34 -20.18 -7.28
N GLY A 98 -9.43 -20.93 -7.09
CA GLY A 98 -10.80 -20.42 -7.14
C GLY A 98 -11.29 -20.00 -8.53
N GLY A 99 -10.57 -20.35 -9.59
CA GLY A 99 -10.88 -20.02 -10.99
C GLY A 99 -11.92 -20.93 -11.65
N ALA A 100 -12.25 -22.08 -11.05
CA ALA A 100 -13.35 -22.94 -11.49
C ALA A 100 -14.02 -23.69 -10.33
N GLN A 101 -15.34 -23.89 -10.44
CA GLN A 101 -16.10 -24.80 -9.61
C GLN A 101 -16.03 -26.20 -10.22
N VAL A 102 -15.33 -27.11 -9.54
CA VAL A 102 -15.20 -28.51 -9.99
C VAL A 102 -16.25 -29.35 -9.29
N LEU A 103 -17.04 -30.08 -10.08
CA LEU A 103 -18.16 -30.90 -9.65
C LEU A 103 -17.87 -32.37 -10.00
N PRO A 104 -17.35 -33.17 -9.06
CA PRO A 104 -17.13 -34.59 -9.31
C PRO A 104 -18.41 -35.41 -9.10
N VAL A 105 -18.71 -36.29 -10.04
CA VAL A 105 -19.85 -37.21 -10.02
C VAL A 105 -19.34 -38.64 -10.16
N LEU A 106 -19.68 -39.51 -9.21
CA LEU A 106 -19.30 -40.92 -9.30
C LEU A 106 -20.24 -41.64 -10.28
N LEU A 107 -19.71 -42.18 -11.37
CA LEU A 107 -20.48 -42.98 -12.31
C LEU A 107 -20.79 -44.36 -11.74
N ASP A 108 -19.76 -45.06 -11.26
CA ASP A 108 -19.84 -46.38 -10.62
C ASP A 108 -18.90 -46.44 -9.39
N ALA A 109 -18.98 -47.52 -8.62
CA ALA A 109 -18.03 -47.85 -7.57
C ALA A 109 -16.62 -47.98 -8.17
N CYS A 110 -15.76 -47.01 -7.88
CA CYS A 110 -14.40 -46.92 -8.38
C CYS A 110 -13.41 -46.48 -7.28
N GLY A 111 -12.12 -46.57 -7.58
CA GLY A 111 -11.02 -46.24 -6.67
C GLY A 111 -10.80 -44.74 -6.40
N TRP A 112 -11.81 -43.88 -6.55
CA TRP A 112 -11.66 -42.42 -6.52
C TRP A 112 -11.02 -41.86 -5.25
N LYS A 113 -11.19 -42.54 -4.11
CA LYS A 113 -10.58 -42.18 -2.81
C LYS A 113 -9.05 -42.19 -2.82
N HIS A 114 -8.44 -42.82 -3.82
CA HIS A 114 -6.99 -42.87 -4.02
C HIS A 114 -6.51 -41.98 -5.18
N SER A 115 -7.38 -41.09 -5.68
CA SER A 115 -7.08 -40.16 -6.78
C SER A 115 -7.09 -38.71 -6.29
N ARG A 116 -6.59 -37.78 -7.13
CA ARG A 116 -6.63 -36.33 -6.84
C ARG A 116 -8.05 -35.79 -6.64
N VAL A 117 -9.05 -36.47 -7.19
CA VAL A 117 -10.47 -36.12 -7.02
C VAL A 117 -10.95 -36.33 -5.57
N SER A 118 -10.21 -37.08 -4.74
CA SER A 118 -10.56 -37.33 -3.34
C SER A 118 -10.56 -36.07 -2.46
N GLU A 119 -9.86 -35.01 -2.89
CA GLU A 119 -9.79 -33.72 -2.22
C GLU A 119 -11.04 -32.85 -2.50
N LEU A 120 -11.87 -33.24 -3.45
CA LEU A 120 -13.02 -32.48 -3.91
C LEU A 120 -14.32 -32.98 -3.27
N GLN A 121 -15.25 -32.06 -3.02
CA GLN A 121 -16.59 -32.41 -2.57
C GLN A 121 -17.42 -32.98 -3.73
N LEU A 122 -17.85 -34.24 -3.60
CA LEU A 122 -18.73 -34.89 -4.58
C LEU A 122 -20.09 -34.20 -4.67
N VAL A 123 -20.69 -34.20 -5.87
CA VAL A 123 -22.09 -33.79 -6.08
C VAL A 123 -23.03 -34.74 -5.31
N SER A 124 -22.73 -36.03 -5.34
CA SER A 124 -23.46 -37.08 -4.63
C SER A 124 -22.53 -38.19 -4.20
N HIS A 125 -22.78 -38.77 -3.03
CA HIS A 125 -22.02 -39.91 -2.51
C HIS A 125 -22.50 -41.26 -3.07
N THR A 126 -23.64 -41.28 -3.78
CA THR A 126 -24.19 -42.48 -4.41
C THR A 126 -23.72 -42.54 -5.86
N PRO A 127 -23.01 -43.60 -6.30
CA PRO A 127 -22.68 -43.77 -7.70
C PRO A 127 -23.94 -43.87 -8.56
N VAL A 128 -23.97 -43.18 -9.70
CA VAL A 128 -25.18 -43.07 -10.53
C VAL A 128 -25.69 -44.45 -10.98
N THR A 129 -24.81 -45.38 -11.34
CA THR A 129 -25.20 -46.75 -11.74
C THR A 129 -25.72 -47.61 -10.57
N LYS A 130 -25.53 -47.17 -9.32
CA LYS A 130 -25.97 -47.85 -8.10
C LYS A 130 -27.17 -47.19 -7.44
N ALA A 131 -27.61 -46.04 -7.94
CA ALA A 131 -28.82 -45.38 -7.46
C ALA A 131 -30.07 -46.23 -7.74
N GLU A 132 -31.06 -46.20 -6.85
CA GLU A 132 -32.36 -46.86 -7.07
C GLU A 132 -33.07 -46.30 -8.31
N ASP A 133 -32.84 -45.02 -8.60
CA ASP A 133 -33.30 -44.33 -9.81
C ASP A 133 -32.15 -43.50 -10.40
N SER A 134 -31.44 -44.08 -11.36
CA SER A 134 -30.34 -43.39 -12.07
C SER A 134 -30.82 -42.18 -12.87
N ASP A 135 -32.07 -42.15 -13.32
CA ASP A 135 -32.61 -41.00 -14.05
C ASP A 135 -32.84 -39.80 -13.13
N HIS A 136 -33.32 -40.08 -11.91
CA HIS A 136 -33.39 -39.10 -10.83
C HIS A 136 -32.01 -38.55 -10.47
N GLU A 137 -31.00 -39.41 -10.34
CA GLU A 137 -29.63 -39.00 -10.01
C GLU A 137 -29.03 -38.08 -11.09
N TRP A 138 -29.21 -38.41 -12.37
CA TRP A 138 -28.83 -37.51 -13.46
C TRP A 138 -29.62 -36.20 -13.47
N GLY A 139 -30.89 -36.25 -13.08
CA GLY A 139 -31.72 -35.06 -12.86
C GLY A 139 -31.17 -34.16 -11.75
N HIS A 140 -30.69 -34.75 -10.65
CA HIS A 140 -30.05 -34.02 -9.56
C HIS A 140 -28.75 -33.35 -10.03
N VAL A 141 -27.86 -34.08 -10.70
CA VAL A 141 -26.61 -33.53 -11.24
C VAL A 141 -26.88 -32.37 -12.20
N ALA A 142 -27.83 -32.52 -13.14
CA ALA A 142 -28.20 -31.47 -14.07
C ALA A 142 -28.77 -30.23 -13.35
N THR A 143 -29.56 -30.44 -12.30
CA THR A 143 -30.09 -29.36 -11.44
C THR A 143 -28.97 -28.61 -10.74
N VAL A 144 -27.99 -29.31 -10.16
CA VAL A 144 -26.83 -28.69 -9.51
C VAL A 144 -26.06 -27.83 -10.51
N VAL A 145 -25.79 -28.33 -11.73
CA VAL A 145 -25.09 -27.55 -12.77
C VAL A 145 -25.88 -26.29 -13.14
N ARG A 146 -27.19 -26.42 -13.34
CA ARG A 146 -28.08 -25.28 -13.64
C ARG A 146 -28.08 -24.26 -12.50
N ASP A 147 -28.19 -24.71 -11.26
CA ASP A 147 -28.25 -23.82 -10.11
C ASP A 147 -26.91 -23.09 -9.89
N ARG A 148 -25.77 -23.74 -10.17
CA ARG A 148 -24.44 -23.09 -10.20
C ARG A 148 -24.33 -22.08 -11.34
N ALA A 149 -24.79 -22.43 -12.54
CA ALA A 149 -24.82 -21.51 -13.68
C ALA A 149 -25.74 -20.31 -13.41
N ALA A 150 -26.90 -20.55 -12.80
CA ALA A 150 -27.83 -19.50 -12.37
C ALA A 150 -27.20 -18.61 -11.29
N ALA A 151 -26.45 -19.15 -10.33
CA ALA A 151 -25.72 -18.35 -9.34
C ALA A 151 -24.63 -17.47 -9.98
N LEU A 152 -23.93 -17.98 -11.02
CA LEU A 152 -22.96 -17.21 -11.79
C LEU A 152 -23.62 -16.16 -12.71
N ARG A 153 -24.85 -16.41 -13.17
CA ARG A 153 -25.62 -15.51 -14.04
C ARG A 153 -26.51 -14.53 -13.29
N ALA A 154 -26.85 -14.81 -12.04
CA ALA A 154 -27.61 -13.92 -11.19
C ALA A 154 -26.87 -12.58 -11.13
N PRO A 155 -27.55 -11.42 -11.22
CA PRO A 155 -26.94 -10.19 -10.74
C PRO A 155 -26.50 -10.53 -9.33
N ALA A 156 -25.22 -10.34 -9.03
CA ALA A 156 -24.73 -10.59 -7.68
C ALA A 156 -25.68 -9.84 -6.75
N GLU A 157 -26.54 -10.57 -6.03
CA GLU A 157 -27.05 -10.03 -4.79
C GLU A 157 -25.78 -9.70 -4.01
N PRO A 158 -25.65 -8.48 -3.47
CA PRO A 158 -24.46 -8.13 -2.73
C PRO A 158 -24.45 -9.01 -1.47
N ALA A 159 -23.86 -10.20 -1.56
CA ALA A 159 -22.86 -10.56 -0.57
C ALA A 159 -21.94 -9.35 -0.57
N THR A 160 -22.11 -8.46 0.42
CA THR A 160 -21.38 -7.19 0.50
C THR A 160 -19.92 -7.51 0.24
N ALA A 161 -19.46 -7.25 -0.98
CA ALA A 161 -18.04 -7.08 -1.23
C ALA A 161 -17.63 -6.10 -0.13
N PRO A 162 -16.66 -6.46 0.73
CA PRO A 162 -16.40 -5.65 1.90
C PRO A 162 -16.10 -4.24 1.38
N ASP A 163 -16.80 -3.24 1.92
CA ASP A 163 -16.73 -1.87 1.41
C ASP A 163 -15.24 -1.50 1.20
N PRO A 164 -14.80 -1.19 -0.04
CA PRO A 164 -13.39 -0.97 -0.32
C PRO A 164 -12.81 0.15 0.54
N VAL A 165 -13.64 1.12 0.96
CA VAL A 165 -13.23 2.18 1.89
C VAL A 165 -13.03 1.62 3.30
N ALA A 166 -13.91 0.76 3.79
CA ALA A 166 -13.74 0.10 5.08
C ALA A 166 -12.49 -0.79 5.11
N GLN A 167 -12.19 -1.48 4.01
CA GLN A 167 -10.97 -2.27 3.86
C GLN A 167 -9.72 -1.40 3.83
N TRP A 168 -9.76 -0.29 3.09
CA TRP A 168 -8.70 0.70 3.06
C TRP A 168 -8.40 1.26 4.45
N ARG A 169 -9.45 1.61 5.21
CA ARG A 169 -9.31 2.04 6.61
C ARG A 169 -8.64 0.96 7.47
N ALA A 170 -9.07 -0.29 7.36
CA ALA A 170 -8.47 -1.41 8.09
C ALA A 170 -6.99 -1.63 7.72
N TYR A 171 -6.65 -1.50 6.43
CA TYR A 171 -5.28 -1.53 5.93
C TYR A 171 -4.45 -0.42 6.56
N LEU A 172 -4.89 0.85 6.51
CA LEU A 172 -4.16 1.97 7.08
C LEU A 172 -3.93 1.85 8.59
N ARG A 173 -4.91 1.31 9.33
CA ARG A 173 -4.76 1.01 10.75
C ARG A 173 -3.64 0.02 11.03
N THR A 174 -3.37 -0.87 10.09
CA THR A 174 -2.29 -1.87 10.18
C THR A 174 -0.97 -1.29 9.66
N ALA A 175 -0.97 -0.74 8.45
CA ALA A 175 0.20 -0.21 7.75
C ALA A 175 0.88 0.96 8.48
N HIS A 176 0.12 1.79 9.18
CA HIS A 176 0.64 2.95 9.93
C HIS A 176 0.61 2.77 11.45
N SER A 177 0.42 1.54 11.94
CA SER A 177 0.42 1.25 13.39
C SER A 177 1.79 1.37 14.04
N ARG A 178 2.88 1.28 13.27
CA ARG A 178 4.25 1.24 13.79
C ARG A 178 5.06 2.45 13.35
N LEU A 179 5.94 2.90 14.24
CA LEU A 179 6.99 3.85 13.86
C LEU A 179 7.99 3.18 12.92
N VAL A 180 8.33 3.91 11.86
CA VAL A 180 9.37 3.56 10.90
C VAL A 180 10.51 4.56 11.06
N PRO A 181 11.76 4.11 11.25
CA PRO A 181 12.18 2.70 11.32
C PRO A 181 11.67 2.03 12.60
N PHE A 182 11.56 0.71 12.54
CA PHE A 182 11.22 -0.14 13.67
C PHE A 182 12.26 0.06 14.80
N PHE A 183 11.80 0.25 16.04
CA PHE A 183 12.66 0.36 17.21
C PHE A 183 12.39 -0.83 18.15
N PRO A 184 13.17 -1.92 18.05
CA PRO A 184 12.93 -3.14 18.84
C PRO A 184 13.04 -2.94 20.36
N GLU A 185 13.76 -1.89 20.76
CA GLU A 185 14.20 -1.64 22.14
C GLU A 185 13.36 -0.56 22.82
N ALA A 186 12.44 0.05 22.08
CA ALA A 186 11.45 0.97 22.61
C ALA A 186 10.44 0.20 23.46
N ARG A 187 9.95 0.85 24.53
CA ARG A 187 8.90 0.27 25.39
C ARG A 187 7.66 -0.13 24.58
N SER A 188 7.40 0.58 23.49
CA SER A 188 6.48 0.21 22.42
C SER A 188 6.96 0.77 21.09
N ALA A 189 6.78 0.01 20.02
CA ALA A 189 6.94 0.47 18.64
C ALA A 189 5.60 0.97 18.05
N ASP A 190 4.52 0.92 18.83
CA ASP A 190 3.21 1.41 18.45
C ASP A 190 3.25 2.95 18.34
N LEU A 191 2.90 3.45 17.16
CA LEU A 191 2.85 4.87 16.88
C LEU A 191 1.95 5.60 17.89
N SER A 192 0.86 4.99 18.32
CA SER A 192 -0.09 5.59 19.26
C SER A 192 0.48 5.79 20.67
N GLU A 193 1.51 5.04 21.06
CA GLU A 193 2.12 5.13 22.39
C GLU A 193 3.25 6.16 22.47
N VAL A 194 3.93 6.41 21.34
CA VAL A 194 5.15 7.23 21.29
C VAL A 194 4.93 8.53 20.49
N PHE A 195 3.86 8.63 19.71
CA PHE A 195 3.57 9.84 18.94
C PHE A 195 3.36 11.06 19.84
N VAL A 196 3.92 12.17 19.38
CA VAL A 196 3.73 13.46 20.01
C VAL A 196 3.27 14.43 18.93
N GLU A 197 2.10 15.02 19.17
CA GLU A 197 1.46 15.94 18.24
C GLU A 197 2.34 17.17 17.99
N LEU A 198 2.57 17.45 16.70
CA LEU A 198 3.38 18.58 16.25
C LEU A 198 2.50 19.77 15.88
N GLU A 199 3.06 20.94 16.12
CA GLU A 199 2.41 22.22 15.86
C GLU A 199 2.78 22.72 14.47
N VAL A 200 1.78 23.24 13.75
CA VAL A 200 1.87 23.81 12.42
C VAL A 200 1.46 25.27 12.49
N LEU A 201 2.27 26.14 11.90
CA LEU A 201 2.06 27.59 11.86
C LEU A 201 1.81 28.03 10.42
N PRO A 202 0.58 28.39 10.04
CA PRO A 202 0.30 28.93 8.71
C PRO A 202 1.05 30.25 8.50
N GLU A 203 1.67 30.41 7.34
CA GLU A 203 2.27 31.69 6.97
C GLU A 203 1.17 32.72 6.73
N ARG A 204 1.41 33.96 7.16
CA ARG A 204 0.48 35.06 6.87
C ARG A 204 0.52 35.31 5.37
N GLU A 205 -0.65 35.34 4.72
CA GLU A 205 -0.76 35.87 3.36
C GLU A 205 -0.14 37.26 3.33
N GLN A 206 0.97 37.42 2.59
CA GLN A 206 1.45 38.74 2.22
C GLN A 206 0.51 39.24 1.12
N PRO A 207 -0.18 40.39 1.29
CA PRO A 207 -0.93 40.96 0.18
C PRO A 207 0.05 41.28 -0.95
N ASP A 208 -0.31 40.83 -2.15
CA ASP A 208 0.42 40.86 -3.41
C ASP A 208 1.53 41.92 -3.57
N ARG A 209 2.72 41.45 -3.95
CA ARG A 209 3.77 42.25 -4.61
C ARG A 209 3.46 42.47 -6.10
N LEU A 210 2.21 42.75 -6.44
CA LEU A 210 1.76 43.11 -7.78
C LEU A 210 0.83 44.33 -7.73
N ALA A 211 1.39 45.48 -7.37
CA ALA A 211 0.83 46.76 -7.77
C ALA A 211 1.97 47.77 -7.90
N GLY A 212 2.35 48.04 -9.15
CA GLY A 212 3.18 49.18 -9.48
C GLY A 212 2.53 50.47 -8.95
N GLU A 213 3.41 51.38 -8.54
CA GLU A 213 3.20 52.81 -8.36
C GLU A 213 1.82 53.31 -8.77
N HIS A 214 0.98 53.79 -7.84
CA HIS A 214 0.14 54.97 -8.04
C HIS A 214 -0.14 55.60 -6.66
N ARG A 215 0.44 56.79 -6.45
CA ARG A 215 0.12 57.67 -5.32
C ARG A 215 -1.28 58.25 -5.51
N GLY A 216 -2.16 58.07 -4.54
CA GLY A 216 -3.42 58.79 -4.42
C GLY A 216 -3.88 58.87 -2.96
N SER A 217 -3.99 60.09 -2.43
CA SER A 217 -4.33 60.40 -1.03
C SER A 217 -5.74 59.92 -0.62
N PRO A 218 -5.98 59.64 0.67
CA PRO A 218 -7.28 59.16 1.16
C PRO A 218 -8.22 60.31 1.53
N SER A 219 -9.48 60.25 1.08
CA SER A 219 -10.56 61.11 1.57
C SER A 219 -11.76 60.28 2.06
N GLY A 220 -11.92 60.26 3.39
CA GLY A 220 -13.15 60.19 4.20
C GLY A 220 -14.41 59.45 3.72
N ARG A 221 -14.81 58.40 4.48
CA ARG A 221 -16.01 58.34 5.37
C ARG A 221 -16.58 56.92 5.53
N ASN A 222 -16.62 56.50 6.80
CA ASN A 222 -17.61 55.74 7.56
C ASN A 222 -18.20 54.41 7.07
N ASP A 223 -17.90 53.38 7.87
CA ASP A 223 -18.80 52.53 8.66
C ASP A 223 -19.96 51.82 7.92
N ASP A 224 -19.82 50.52 7.68
CA ASP A 224 -20.43 49.46 8.52
C ASP A 224 -20.26 48.09 7.84
N ALA A 225 -19.31 47.28 8.31
CA ALA A 225 -19.31 45.82 8.19
C ALA A 225 -18.15 45.27 9.05
N SER A 226 -18.50 44.85 10.25
CA SER A 226 -17.80 43.90 11.14
C SER A 226 -16.41 43.44 10.70
N GLU A 227 -15.39 43.75 11.50
CA GLU A 227 -14.07 43.12 11.48
C GLU A 227 -14.15 41.59 11.75
N PRO A 228 -13.76 40.68 10.82
CA PRO A 228 -13.60 39.26 11.19
C PRO A 228 -12.23 38.68 10.84
N ASP A 229 -11.35 39.41 10.13
CA ASP A 229 -10.13 38.84 9.54
C ASP A 229 -8.82 39.33 10.17
N LYS A 230 -8.86 40.35 11.03
CA LYS A 230 -7.65 40.92 11.65
C LYS A 230 -7.05 40.10 12.81
N LEU A 231 -7.48 38.85 13.06
CA LEU A 231 -7.09 38.08 14.27
C LEU A 231 -6.82 36.56 14.17
N ARG A 232 -6.97 35.86 13.03
CA ARG A 232 -7.36 34.43 13.11
C ARG A 232 -6.29 33.36 13.43
N PHE A 233 -4.98 33.55 13.20
CA PHE A 233 -4.01 32.43 13.35
C PHE A 233 -2.84 32.66 14.33
N GLY A 234 -3.01 33.53 15.34
CA GLY A 234 -1.99 33.75 16.39
C GLY A 234 -1.73 32.57 17.34
N ARG A 235 -2.24 31.36 17.04
CA ARG A 235 -2.07 30.14 17.84
C ARG A 235 -1.51 29.00 16.99
N PRO A 236 -0.62 28.16 17.53
CA PRO A 236 -0.19 26.93 16.86
C PRO A 236 -1.39 26.00 16.60
N LEU A 237 -1.43 25.38 15.42
CA LEU A 237 -2.48 24.44 15.02
C LEU A 237 -1.91 23.02 14.88
N THR A 238 -2.75 22.01 14.93
CA THR A 238 -2.37 20.64 14.54
C THR A 238 -2.56 20.46 13.03
N LEU A 239 -1.97 19.44 12.41
CA LEU A 239 -2.17 19.19 10.97
C LEU A 239 -3.66 18.97 10.64
N ARG A 240 -4.38 18.26 11.53
CA ARG A 240 -5.83 18.07 11.41
C ARG A 240 -6.59 19.40 11.43
N GLN A 241 -6.31 20.22 12.43
CA GLN A 241 -6.96 21.54 12.57
C GLN A 241 -6.67 22.45 11.38
N LEU A 242 -5.47 22.36 10.78
CA LEU A 242 -5.10 23.11 9.58
C LEU A 242 -5.98 22.72 8.37
N LEU A 243 -6.26 21.43 8.21
CA LEU A 243 -7.07 20.90 7.11
C LEU A 243 -8.58 21.11 7.33
N GLU A 244 -9.01 21.28 8.57
CA GLU A 244 -10.39 21.61 8.96
C GLU A 244 -10.71 23.11 8.92
N LEU A 245 -9.73 23.97 8.59
CA LEU A 245 -9.96 25.42 8.57
C LEU A 245 -11.06 25.78 7.56
N PRO A 246 -12.09 26.55 7.98
CA PRO A 246 -13.17 26.97 7.09
C PRO A 246 -12.61 27.95 6.06
N SER A 247 -12.44 27.48 4.83
CA SER A 247 -11.90 28.22 3.70
C SER A 247 -12.91 28.20 2.56
N SER A 248 -13.01 29.27 1.77
CA SER A 248 -13.83 29.30 0.55
C SER A 248 -13.40 28.21 -0.44
N GLU A 249 -12.13 27.82 -0.40
CA GLU A 249 -11.52 26.74 -1.18
C GLU A 249 -11.19 25.51 -0.32
N PRO A 250 -11.13 24.29 -0.89
CA PRO A 250 -10.64 23.09 -0.22
C PRO A 250 -9.27 23.33 0.43
N GLY A 251 -9.01 22.70 1.58
CA GLY A 251 -7.82 22.93 2.40
C GLY A 251 -6.53 22.48 1.72
N ARG A 252 -6.00 23.32 0.80
CA ARG A 252 -4.75 23.11 0.07
C ARG A 252 -3.58 23.73 0.81
N TRP A 253 -2.69 22.88 1.32
CA TRP A 253 -1.56 23.31 2.15
C TRP A 253 -0.25 22.67 1.71
N VAL A 254 0.82 23.46 1.71
CA VAL A 254 2.19 22.96 1.69
C VAL A 254 2.75 23.13 3.09
N VAL A 255 3.00 22.01 3.77
CA VAL A 255 3.59 22.01 5.11
C VAL A 255 5.08 21.73 4.97
N VAL A 256 5.87 22.75 5.29
CA VAL A 256 7.33 22.65 5.25
C VAL A 256 7.91 22.39 6.62
N GLY A 257 9.01 21.66 6.66
CA GLY A 257 9.75 21.41 7.89
C GLY A 257 11.14 20.88 7.61
N ASP A 258 12.05 21.09 8.55
CA ASP A 258 13.43 20.63 8.44
C ASP A 258 13.53 19.10 8.30
N PRO A 259 14.66 18.57 7.79
CA PRO A 259 14.92 17.14 7.81
C PRO A 259 14.78 16.57 9.23
N GLY A 260 13.97 15.51 9.40
CA GLY A 260 13.76 14.87 10.70
C GLY A 260 12.74 15.58 11.60
N ALA A 261 12.13 16.66 11.12
CA ALA A 261 11.12 17.41 11.85
C ALA A 261 9.83 16.61 12.13
N GLY A 262 9.64 15.43 11.49
CA GLY A 262 8.50 14.54 11.74
C GLY A 262 7.34 14.67 10.75
N LYS A 263 7.56 15.26 9.57
CA LYS A 263 6.54 15.43 8.51
C LYS A 263 5.81 14.13 8.16
N SER A 264 6.57 13.12 7.71
CA SER A 264 6.04 11.78 7.38
C SER A 264 5.34 11.12 8.55
N THR A 265 5.91 11.24 9.76
CA THR A 265 5.34 10.68 10.99
C THR A 265 3.98 11.30 11.32
N VAL A 266 3.82 12.63 11.18
CA VAL A 266 2.56 13.32 11.42
C VAL A 266 1.51 12.96 10.37
N ALA A 267 1.87 12.87 9.08
CA ALA A 267 0.92 12.45 8.05
C ALA A 267 0.46 11.01 8.25
N ARG A 268 1.38 10.08 8.56
CA ARG A 268 1.01 8.68 8.85
C ARG A 268 0.15 8.55 10.10
N HIS A 269 0.47 9.29 11.16
CA HIS A 269 -0.37 9.32 12.36
C HIS A 269 -1.77 9.86 12.03
N LEU A 270 -1.87 10.95 11.28
CA LEU A 270 -3.15 11.50 10.87
C LEU A 270 -3.95 10.50 10.01
N ALA A 271 -3.30 9.81 9.07
CA ALA A 271 -3.94 8.77 8.29
C ALA A 271 -4.43 7.60 9.17
N TRP A 272 -3.64 7.18 10.15
CA TRP A 272 -4.00 6.14 11.10
C TRP A 272 -5.16 6.54 12.05
N GLU A 273 -5.16 7.80 12.50
CA GLU A 273 -6.20 8.38 13.35
C GLU A 273 -7.52 8.46 12.60
N LEU A 274 -7.50 9.09 11.43
CA LEU A 274 -8.69 9.23 10.58
C LEU A 274 -9.21 7.88 10.10
N ALA A 275 -8.34 6.90 9.83
CA ALA A 275 -8.77 5.54 9.48
C ALA A 275 -9.61 4.87 10.59
N GLY A 276 -9.41 5.27 11.85
CA GLY A 276 -10.20 4.83 13.01
C GLY A 276 -11.58 5.49 13.13
N GLU A 277 -11.91 6.47 12.29
CA GLU A 277 -13.18 7.21 12.30
C GLU A 277 -14.05 6.77 11.10
N PRO A 278 -15.04 5.88 11.28
CA PRO A 278 -15.83 5.35 10.15
C PRO A 278 -16.56 6.43 9.35
N GLU A 279 -17.09 7.43 10.06
CA GLU A 279 -17.82 8.58 9.51
C GLU A 279 -16.93 9.81 9.25
N GLY A 280 -15.62 9.70 9.54
CA GLY A 280 -14.65 10.77 9.34
C GLY A 280 -14.20 10.88 7.87
N PRO A 281 -13.33 11.86 7.56
CA PRO A 281 -12.72 11.93 6.23
C PRO A 281 -11.91 10.66 5.94
N ILE A 282 -11.79 10.31 4.66
CA ILE A 282 -11.03 9.16 4.18
C ILE A 282 -9.60 9.63 3.90
N PRO A 283 -8.61 9.22 4.72
CA PRO A 283 -7.22 9.58 4.48
C PRO A 283 -6.63 8.75 3.34
N VAL A 284 -5.84 9.38 2.49
CA VAL A 284 -5.01 8.73 1.48
C VAL A 284 -3.59 9.27 1.67
N TYR A 285 -2.68 8.41 2.13
CA TYR A 285 -1.26 8.77 2.29
C TYR A 285 -0.47 8.21 1.11
N VAL A 286 0.32 9.07 0.45
CA VAL A 286 1.10 8.70 -0.74
C VAL A 286 2.48 9.35 -0.70
N SER A 287 3.52 8.53 -0.92
CA SER A 287 4.86 9.03 -1.27
C SER A 287 4.85 9.52 -2.71
N ILE A 288 5.25 10.78 -2.94
CA ILE A 288 5.22 11.38 -4.28
C ILE A 288 6.16 10.64 -5.23
N GLN A 289 7.37 10.29 -4.79
CA GLN A 289 8.32 9.54 -5.61
C GLN A 289 7.73 8.20 -6.07
N ARG A 290 7.15 7.43 -5.15
CA ARG A 290 6.53 6.13 -5.47
C ARG A 290 5.35 6.28 -6.42
N TRP A 291 4.57 7.36 -6.28
CA TRP A 291 3.49 7.66 -7.21
C TRP A 291 3.99 7.92 -8.64
N LEU A 292 5.09 8.65 -8.80
CA LEU A 292 5.69 8.89 -10.12
C LEU A 292 6.23 7.61 -10.76
N ASP A 293 6.82 6.73 -9.94
CA ASP A 293 7.36 5.44 -10.39
C ASP A 293 6.26 4.42 -10.77
N PHE A 294 5.04 4.61 -10.26
CA PHE A 294 3.92 3.69 -10.47
C PHE A 294 3.31 3.83 -11.87
N HIS A 295 3.61 2.85 -12.75
CA HIS A 295 3.05 2.67 -14.10
C HIS A 295 3.18 3.86 -15.07
N GLY A 296 4.04 4.83 -14.76
CA GLY A 296 4.40 5.97 -15.59
C GLY A 296 3.38 7.10 -15.59
N ASN A 297 3.76 8.27 -15.06
CA ASN A 297 3.29 9.66 -15.28
C ASN A 297 1.80 10.01 -15.52
N ALA A 298 0.85 9.07 -15.50
CA ALA A 298 -0.54 9.29 -15.89
C ALA A 298 -1.56 8.60 -14.95
N VAL A 299 -1.08 7.91 -13.92
CA VAL A 299 -1.93 7.16 -13.00
C VAL A 299 -2.25 8.02 -11.78
N HIS A 300 -3.50 8.07 -11.37
CA HIS A 300 -3.95 8.86 -10.20
C HIS A 300 -3.43 8.25 -8.89
N PRO A 301 -3.11 9.03 -7.82
CA PRO A 301 -2.65 8.48 -6.54
C PRO A 301 -3.62 7.50 -5.88
N PHE A 302 -4.91 7.59 -6.22
CA PHE A 302 -5.92 6.61 -5.76
C PHE A 302 -5.71 5.19 -6.32
N ALA A 303 -5.14 5.07 -7.52
CA ALA A 303 -4.81 3.76 -8.09
C ALA A 303 -3.58 3.14 -7.42
N LEU A 304 -2.63 3.96 -6.93
CA LEU A 304 -1.56 3.48 -6.07
C LEU A 304 -2.13 2.95 -4.74
N ALA A 305 -3.05 3.67 -4.11
CA ALA A 305 -3.72 3.21 -2.88
C ALA A 305 -4.50 1.91 -3.09
N GLU A 306 -5.15 1.74 -4.24
CA GLU A 306 -5.81 0.47 -4.61
C GLU A 306 -4.80 -0.66 -4.78
N SER A 307 -3.64 -0.39 -5.39
CA SER A 307 -2.55 -1.36 -5.49
C SER A 307 -2.01 -1.77 -4.11
N ASP A 308 -1.83 -0.80 -3.19
CA ASP A 308 -1.42 -1.06 -1.81
C ASP A 308 -2.40 -1.99 -1.09
N LEU A 309 -3.70 -1.71 -1.22
CA LEU A 309 -4.74 -2.53 -0.61
C LEU A 309 -4.77 -3.94 -1.20
N ARG A 310 -4.68 -4.05 -2.53
CA ARG A 310 -4.68 -5.34 -3.24
C ARG A 310 -3.52 -6.22 -2.81
N GLU A 311 -2.35 -5.64 -2.64
CA GLU A 311 -1.16 -6.38 -2.20
C GLU A 311 -1.27 -6.86 -0.75
N ALA A 312 -1.85 -6.05 0.13
CA ALA A 312 -1.97 -6.40 1.54
C ALA A 312 -3.06 -7.46 1.83
N CYS A 313 -3.95 -7.73 0.89
CA CYS A 313 -5.12 -8.58 1.07
C CYS A 313 -5.17 -9.72 0.04
N ASP A 314 -4.53 -10.86 0.34
CA ASP A 314 -4.58 -12.09 -0.49
C ASP A 314 -6.01 -12.63 -0.73
N ALA A 315 -6.97 -12.23 0.12
CA ALA A 315 -8.31 -12.82 0.20
C ALA A 315 -9.46 -11.95 -0.37
N VAL A 316 -9.19 -10.81 -1.03
CA VAL A 316 -10.28 -9.92 -1.45
C VAL A 316 -10.07 -9.31 -2.84
N ARG A 317 -11.15 -9.21 -3.62
CA ARG A 317 -11.33 -8.20 -4.67
C ARG A 317 -11.18 -6.80 -4.08
N ALA A 318 -9.95 -6.31 -3.95
CA ALA A 318 -9.65 -4.91 -3.62
C ALA A 318 -9.99 -3.95 -4.79
N ASP A 319 -10.83 -4.39 -5.73
CA ASP A 319 -11.16 -3.64 -6.93
C ASP A 319 -12.21 -2.58 -6.63
N GLY A 320 -11.96 -1.35 -7.08
CA GLY A 320 -12.91 -0.24 -7.00
C GLY A 320 -12.66 0.75 -5.86
N LEU A 321 -11.57 0.61 -5.10
CA LEU A 321 -11.15 1.67 -4.15
C LEU A 321 -10.90 2.98 -4.88
N ALA A 322 -10.17 2.98 -6.01
CA ALA A 322 -9.85 4.21 -6.72
C ALA A 322 -11.12 4.91 -7.23
N ASN A 323 -12.09 4.15 -7.74
CA ASN A 323 -13.38 4.68 -8.16
C ASN A 323 -14.17 5.25 -6.97
N ALA A 324 -14.23 4.52 -5.85
CA ALA A 324 -14.92 4.96 -4.65
C ALA A 324 -14.34 6.24 -4.03
N LEU A 325 -13.01 6.42 -4.12
CA LEU A 325 -12.32 7.65 -3.72
C LEU A 325 -12.60 8.78 -4.72
N HIS A 326 -12.56 8.50 -6.02
CA HIS A 326 -12.82 9.49 -7.07
C HIS A 326 -14.24 10.04 -7.01
N GLU A 327 -15.26 9.19 -6.85
CA GLU A 327 -16.65 9.60 -6.69
C GLU A 327 -16.82 10.55 -5.50
N ARG A 328 -16.21 10.24 -4.34
CA ARG A 328 -16.27 11.08 -3.15
C ARG A 328 -15.46 12.37 -3.27
N ALA A 329 -14.38 12.35 -4.04
CA ALA A 329 -13.53 13.50 -4.32
C ALA A 329 -14.19 14.52 -5.28
N GLN A 330 -15.14 14.08 -6.12
CA GLN A 330 -15.88 14.94 -7.03
C GLN A 330 -17.07 15.67 -6.37
N VAL A 331 -17.58 15.17 -5.24
CA VAL A 331 -18.71 15.80 -4.53
C VAL A 331 -18.22 17.07 -3.83
N SER A 332 -18.31 18.20 -4.54
CA SER A 332 -18.23 19.53 -3.95
C SER A 332 -19.64 19.92 -3.50
N ASP A 333 -19.81 20.11 -2.19
CA ASP A 333 -21.10 20.41 -1.56
C ASP A 333 -21.72 21.67 -2.18
N SER A 334 -22.66 21.46 -3.11
CA SER A 334 -23.35 22.50 -3.89
C SER A 334 -24.79 22.71 -3.41
N THR A 335 -25.09 22.34 -2.17
CA THR A 335 -26.40 22.54 -1.55
C THR A 335 -26.35 23.64 -0.50
N GLU A 336 -27.21 24.65 -0.68
CA GLU A 336 -27.42 25.85 0.14
C GLU A 336 -27.91 25.57 1.58
N SER A 337 -27.44 24.52 2.24
CA SER A 337 -27.63 24.28 3.66
C SER A 337 -26.36 24.69 4.41
N SER A 338 -26.54 25.53 5.44
CA SER A 338 -25.55 26.12 6.34
C SER A 338 -24.66 25.15 7.13
N ASP A 339 -24.62 23.86 6.77
CA ASP A 339 -23.82 22.80 7.40
C ASP A 339 -22.78 22.31 6.38
N ARG A 340 -21.75 23.13 6.15
CA ARG A 340 -20.64 22.81 5.25
C ARG A 340 -19.88 21.60 5.82
N ARG A 341 -20.16 20.39 5.34
CA ARG A 341 -19.45 19.18 5.78
C ARG A 341 -18.02 19.22 5.25
N SER A 342 -17.05 18.91 6.10
CA SER A 342 -15.63 18.79 5.71
C SER A 342 -15.45 17.87 4.50
N PRO A 343 -14.46 18.12 3.62
CA PRO A 343 -14.21 17.28 2.46
C PRO A 343 -14.04 15.81 2.87
N LEU A 344 -14.68 14.91 2.12
CA LEU A 344 -14.76 13.48 2.45
C LEU A 344 -13.45 12.73 2.21
N VAL A 345 -12.53 13.29 1.44
CA VAL A 345 -11.23 12.68 1.12
C VAL A 345 -10.10 13.65 1.46
N TRP A 346 -9.12 13.18 2.21
CA TRP A 346 -7.92 13.93 2.58
C TRP A 346 -6.69 13.26 1.98
N LEU A 347 -6.04 13.94 1.05
CA LEU A 347 -4.86 13.41 0.36
C LEU A 347 -3.59 14.04 0.96
N LEU A 348 -2.76 13.17 1.56
CA LEU A 348 -1.51 13.49 2.22
C LEU A 348 -0.34 13.06 1.32
N LEU A 349 0.26 14.01 0.62
CA LEU A 349 1.37 13.78 -0.29
C LEU A 349 2.69 14.07 0.42
N ASP A 350 3.58 13.09 0.46
CA ASP A 350 4.82 13.16 1.23
C ASP A 350 6.07 13.08 0.34
N GLY A 351 7.07 13.91 0.65
CA GLY A 351 8.39 13.83 0.03
C GLY A 351 8.54 14.53 -1.32
N LEU A 352 7.93 15.70 -1.55
CA LEU A 352 8.12 16.44 -2.81
C LEU A 352 9.60 16.80 -3.06
N ASP A 353 10.37 16.98 -1.98
CA ASP A 353 11.82 17.25 -2.02
C ASP A 353 12.68 15.99 -2.19
N GLU A 354 12.07 14.81 -2.15
CA GLU A 354 12.73 13.51 -2.33
C GLU A 354 12.50 12.95 -3.74
N VAL A 355 11.86 13.73 -4.62
CA VAL A 355 11.64 13.42 -6.03
C VAL A 355 12.90 13.67 -6.85
N ASP A 356 13.16 12.84 -7.85
CA ASP A 356 14.23 13.07 -8.82
C ASP A 356 14.18 14.51 -9.38
N PRO A 357 15.30 15.27 -9.40
CA PRO A 357 15.33 16.65 -9.87
C PRO A 357 14.69 16.88 -11.24
N ALA A 358 14.79 15.92 -12.17
CA ALA A 358 14.19 15.99 -13.50
C ALA A 358 12.65 15.88 -13.47
N SER A 359 12.09 15.27 -12.42
CA SER A 359 10.67 14.97 -12.26
C SER A 359 9.93 15.96 -11.34
N VAL A 360 10.64 16.81 -10.59
CA VAL A 360 10.02 17.77 -9.63
C VAL A 360 8.96 18.67 -10.30
N GLU A 361 9.28 19.27 -11.45
CA GLU A 361 8.34 20.16 -12.16
C GLU A 361 7.16 19.39 -12.77
N HIS A 362 7.35 18.12 -13.08
CA HIS A 362 6.25 17.27 -13.52
C HIS A 362 5.33 16.93 -12.34
N ALA A 363 5.88 16.50 -11.22
CA ALA A 363 5.15 16.20 -9.99
C ALA A 363 4.32 17.41 -9.52
N ARG A 364 4.94 18.60 -9.51
CA ARG A 364 4.28 19.87 -9.17
C ARG A 364 3.05 20.11 -10.04
N ARG A 365 3.20 19.99 -11.38
CA ARG A 365 2.09 20.18 -12.32
C ARG A 365 0.97 19.15 -12.14
N GLN A 366 1.29 17.88 -11.88
CA GLN A 366 0.26 16.88 -11.60
C GLN A 366 -0.51 17.17 -10.32
N ILE A 367 0.16 17.67 -9.28
CA ILE A 367 -0.49 18.10 -8.03
C ILE A 367 -1.44 19.27 -8.29
N GLU A 368 -1.03 20.24 -9.11
CA GLU A 368 -1.87 21.39 -9.51
C GLU A 368 -3.11 20.93 -10.29
N THR A 369 -2.92 20.13 -11.34
CA THR A 369 -4.02 19.59 -12.15
C THR A 369 -5.01 18.81 -11.29
N MET A 370 -4.52 17.95 -10.40
CA MET A 370 -5.37 17.17 -9.50
C MET A 370 -6.13 18.06 -8.52
N ALA A 371 -5.49 19.12 -8.01
CA ALA A 371 -6.16 20.07 -7.13
C ALA A 371 -7.33 20.77 -7.84
N GLU A 372 -7.18 21.09 -9.13
CA GLU A 372 -8.24 21.67 -9.97
C GLU A 372 -9.36 20.66 -10.28
N GLU A 373 -9.01 19.41 -10.60
CA GLU A 373 -9.97 18.36 -10.98
C GLU A 373 -10.81 17.84 -9.80
N LEU A 374 -10.29 17.93 -8.56
CA LEU A 374 -10.90 17.36 -7.36
C LEU A 374 -11.23 18.42 -6.29
N PRO A 375 -12.27 19.24 -6.48
CA PRO A 375 -12.64 20.30 -5.53
C PRO A 375 -13.13 19.79 -4.17
N GLY A 376 -13.54 18.52 -4.07
CA GLY A 376 -13.99 17.88 -2.82
C GLY A 376 -12.86 17.26 -1.98
N VAL A 377 -11.59 17.53 -2.29
CA VAL A 377 -10.42 16.93 -1.61
C VAL A 377 -9.65 17.99 -0.84
N SER A 378 -9.36 17.73 0.44
CA SER A 378 -8.34 18.47 1.18
C SER A 378 -6.96 17.91 0.86
N LEU A 379 -6.03 18.78 0.47
CA LEU A 379 -4.70 18.40 -0.03
C LEU A 379 -3.62 18.96 0.88
N VAL A 380 -2.73 18.10 1.38
CA VAL A 380 -1.48 18.54 1.99
C VAL A 380 -0.28 17.95 1.26
N VAL A 381 0.67 18.82 0.94
CA VAL A 381 1.99 18.46 0.43
C VAL A 381 3.01 18.69 1.53
N LEU A 382 3.73 17.64 1.92
CA LEU A 382 4.82 17.71 2.87
C LEU A 382 6.15 17.85 2.13
N SER A 383 6.93 18.86 2.49
CA SER A 383 8.24 19.08 1.84
C SER A 383 9.25 19.77 2.75
N ARG A 384 10.48 19.94 2.27
CA ARG A 384 11.53 20.75 2.91
C ARG A 384 11.47 22.19 2.38
N PRO A 385 11.92 23.17 3.17
CA PRO A 385 11.89 24.57 2.74
C PRO A 385 12.92 24.90 1.64
N VAL A 386 13.97 24.08 1.48
CA VAL A 386 15.07 24.35 0.54
C VAL A 386 14.73 23.80 -0.84
N GLY A 387 14.80 24.66 -1.88
CA GLY A 387 14.59 24.26 -3.27
C GLY A 387 13.12 24.03 -3.66
N LEU A 388 12.19 24.36 -2.78
CA LEU A 388 10.76 24.16 -3.00
C LEU A 388 10.15 25.31 -3.81
N THR A 389 9.56 24.96 -4.94
CA THR A 389 8.60 25.81 -5.65
C THR A 389 7.20 25.32 -5.31
N GLU A 390 6.42 26.15 -4.62
CA GLU A 390 5.07 25.78 -4.17
C GLU A 390 4.14 25.56 -5.38
N PRO A 391 3.28 24.53 -5.36
CA PRO A 391 2.21 24.39 -6.35
C PRO A 391 1.24 25.58 -6.26
N ALA A 392 0.75 26.06 -7.40
CA ALA A 392 -0.18 27.17 -7.48
C ALA A 392 -1.47 26.85 -6.73
N GLY A 393 -2.00 27.85 -6.00
CA GLY A 393 -3.22 27.69 -5.21
C GLY A 393 -3.04 26.94 -3.88
N PHE A 394 -1.81 26.67 -3.45
CA PHE A 394 -1.53 26.12 -2.13
C PHE A 394 -1.06 27.21 -1.16
N ARG A 395 -1.50 27.11 0.10
CA ARG A 395 -1.02 27.98 1.19
C ARG A 395 0.12 27.30 1.94
N ARG A 396 1.10 28.08 2.40
CA ARG A 396 2.21 27.54 3.17
C ARG A 396 1.94 27.51 4.67
N ALA A 397 2.40 26.44 5.32
CA ALA A 397 2.53 26.38 6.76
C ALA A 397 3.86 25.74 7.17
N ASN A 398 4.40 26.13 8.32
CA ASN A 398 5.66 25.64 8.84
C ASN A 398 5.43 24.70 10.03
N LEU A 399 6.06 23.54 10.01
CA LEU A 399 6.13 22.63 11.14
C LEU A 399 7.06 23.24 12.20
N SER A 400 6.55 23.37 13.42
CA SER A 400 7.28 23.99 14.52
C SER A 400 8.22 23.00 15.20
N PRO A 401 9.37 23.46 15.74
CA PRO A 401 10.20 22.65 16.62
C PRO A 401 9.40 22.15 17.82
N LEU A 402 9.71 20.94 18.31
CA LEU A 402 9.05 20.35 19.46
C LEU A 402 9.11 21.29 20.69
N PRO A 403 7.96 21.66 21.28
CA PRO A 403 7.94 22.35 22.56
C PRO A 403 8.53 21.50 23.70
N ALA A 404 9.09 22.14 24.73
CA ALA A 404 9.75 21.43 25.83
C ALA A 404 8.87 20.36 26.51
N ALA A 405 7.58 20.67 26.74
CA ALA A 405 6.63 19.71 27.31
C ALA A 405 6.45 18.47 26.43
N ARG A 406 6.35 18.67 25.11
CA ARG A 406 6.21 17.61 24.10
C ARG A 406 7.49 16.76 24.00
N ARG A 407 8.67 17.35 24.16
CA ARG A 407 9.95 16.60 24.24
C ARG A 407 9.98 15.65 25.44
N GLN A 408 9.55 16.10 26.62
CA GLN A 408 9.50 15.25 27.81
C GLN A 408 8.54 14.07 27.63
N THR A 409 7.39 14.29 26.97
CA THR A 409 6.46 13.22 26.59
C THR A 409 7.14 12.21 25.65
N LEU A 410 7.82 12.67 24.60
CA LEU A 410 8.50 11.79 23.64
C LEU A 410 9.60 10.96 24.34
N ILE A 411 10.41 11.60 25.18
CA ILE A 411 11.43 10.92 25.98
C ILE A 411 10.79 9.84 26.85
N ALA A 412 9.69 10.16 27.55
CA ALA A 412 8.99 9.20 28.40
C ALA A 412 8.41 8.01 27.60
N GLY A 413 7.96 8.23 26.37
CA GLY A 413 7.56 7.17 25.45
C GLY A 413 8.72 6.22 25.13
N TRP A 414 9.91 6.75 24.84
CA TRP A 414 11.08 5.94 24.50
C TRP A 414 11.71 5.22 25.69
N VAL A 415 11.99 5.94 26.78
CA VAL A 415 12.84 5.42 27.88
C VAL A 415 12.05 5.07 29.15
N GLY A 416 10.75 5.35 29.18
CA GLY A 416 9.90 5.23 30.36
C GLY A 416 9.96 6.47 31.28
N ALA A 417 8.87 6.71 32.01
CA ALA A 417 8.69 7.92 32.82
C ALA A 417 9.75 8.10 33.93
N GLU A 418 10.30 7.02 34.46
CA GLU A 418 11.32 7.05 35.51
C GLU A 418 12.66 7.62 34.98
N LYS A 419 13.14 7.08 33.85
CA LYS A 419 14.39 7.51 33.21
C LYS A 419 14.26 8.84 32.46
N ALA A 420 13.04 9.22 32.08
CA ALA A 420 12.81 10.43 31.29
C ALA A 420 13.31 11.71 31.97
N LYS A 421 13.14 11.81 33.30
CA LYS A 421 13.63 12.95 34.09
C LYS A 421 15.14 13.06 34.06
N GLU A 422 15.83 11.92 34.11
CA GLU A 422 17.29 11.86 34.05
C GLU A 422 17.79 12.30 32.66
N VAL A 423 17.23 11.73 31.59
CA VAL A 423 17.59 12.08 30.21
C VAL A 423 17.32 13.56 29.93
N TRP A 424 16.14 14.06 30.32
CA TRP A 424 15.81 15.48 30.18
C TRP A 424 16.80 16.38 30.94
N GLY A 425 17.14 16.02 32.19
CA GLY A 425 18.09 16.78 33.00
C GLY A 425 19.52 16.82 32.42
N ARG A 426 19.91 15.84 31.59
CA ARG A 426 21.18 15.87 30.84
C ARG A 426 21.08 16.79 29.62
N ILE A 427 19.97 16.75 28.89
CA ILE A 427 19.70 17.61 27.72
C ILE A 427 19.62 19.07 28.13
N GLU A 428 18.84 19.38 29.17
CA GLU A 428 18.56 20.75 29.64
C GLU A 428 19.82 21.50 30.09
N LYS A 429 20.83 20.79 30.58
CA LYS A 429 22.11 21.37 31.00
C LYS A 429 23.03 21.74 29.84
N GLN A 430 22.70 21.34 28.61
CA GLN A 430 23.52 21.56 27.42
C GLN A 430 22.75 22.38 26.39
N PRO A 431 23.04 23.69 26.22
CA PRO A 431 22.31 24.56 25.30
C PRO A 431 22.24 24.04 23.85
N VAL A 432 23.34 23.43 23.38
CA VAL A 432 23.42 22.83 22.03
C VAL A 432 22.44 21.66 21.88
N LEU A 433 22.34 20.78 22.89
CA LEU A 433 21.37 19.67 22.85
C LEU A 433 19.94 20.16 22.99
N LEU A 434 19.68 21.19 23.80
CA LEU A 434 18.36 21.82 23.88
C LEU A 434 17.91 22.37 22.52
N GLU A 435 18.80 22.95 21.73
CA GLU A 435 18.47 23.41 20.38
C GLU A 435 18.22 22.23 19.44
N LEU A 436 19.14 21.26 19.40
CA LEU A 436 19.05 20.09 18.52
C LEU A 436 17.81 19.22 18.78
N THR A 437 17.44 19.04 20.05
CA THR A 437 16.30 18.20 20.46
C THR A 437 14.93 18.84 20.20
N GLY A 438 14.89 20.04 19.64
CA GLY A 438 13.68 20.56 18.99
C GLY A 438 13.27 19.74 17.76
N ASN A 439 14.23 19.02 17.16
CA ASN A 439 13.98 18.07 16.08
C ASN A 439 13.65 16.67 16.66
N PRO A 440 12.47 16.09 16.36
CA PRO A 440 12.08 14.78 16.89
C PRO A 440 13.10 13.68 16.60
N LEU A 441 13.66 13.61 15.39
CA LEU A 441 14.65 12.59 15.06
C LEU A 441 15.90 12.72 15.95
N LEU A 442 16.45 13.93 16.08
CA LEU A 442 17.62 14.15 16.91
C LEU A 442 17.34 13.85 18.39
N LEU A 443 16.14 14.18 18.86
CA LEU A 443 15.71 13.79 20.20
C LEU A 443 15.64 12.26 20.36
N THR A 444 15.13 11.54 19.37
CA THR A 444 15.15 10.08 19.34
C THR A 444 16.59 9.54 19.36
N LEU A 445 17.51 10.08 18.54
CA LEU A 445 18.94 9.71 18.58
C LEU A 445 19.57 9.94 19.95
N VAL A 446 19.27 11.07 20.59
CA VAL A 446 19.74 11.37 21.95
C VAL A 446 19.17 10.40 22.96
N CYS A 447 17.89 10.04 22.88
CA CYS A 447 17.27 9.06 23.78
C CYS A 447 17.94 7.69 23.65
N MET A 448 18.22 7.25 22.42
CA MET A 448 18.91 5.98 22.16
C MET A 448 20.30 5.94 22.81
N LEU A 449 21.06 7.02 22.70
CA LEU A 449 22.38 7.12 23.33
C LEU A 449 22.28 7.26 24.85
N ALA A 450 21.32 8.03 25.36
CA ALA A 450 21.18 8.31 26.80
C ALA A 450 20.92 7.04 27.64
N LEU A 451 20.29 6.03 27.05
CA LEU A 451 20.04 4.74 27.68
C LEU A 451 21.30 3.92 27.95
N ARG A 452 22.42 4.24 27.28
CA ARG A 452 23.60 3.36 27.18
C ARG A 452 24.90 4.08 27.49
N GLU A 453 24.97 5.35 27.13
CA GLU A 453 26.14 6.18 27.32
C GLU A 453 25.97 7.07 28.56
N PRO A 454 26.98 7.14 29.45
CA PRO A 454 26.95 8.02 30.60
C PRO A 454 27.01 9.50 30.21
N HIS A 455 27.60 9.80 29.05
CA HIS A 455 27.78 11.16 28.55
C HIS A 455 27.14 11.33 27.18
N LEU A 456 26.36 12.40 27.03
CA LEU A 456 25.75 12.73 25.75
C LEU A 456 26.75 13.47 24.85
N PRO A 457 26.72 13.23 23.52
CA PRO A 457 27.57 13.94 22.58
C PRO A 457 27.34 15.45 22.63
N PRO A 458 28.39 16.29 22.63
CA PRO A 458 28.26 17.72 22.86
C PRO A 458 27.77 18.53 21.66
N ASN A 459 27.74 17.95 20.45
CA ASN A 459 27.36 18.65 19.23
C ASN A 459 26.73 17.72 18.19
N ARG A 460 26.19 18.31 17.12
CA ARG A 460 25.47 17.57 16.07
C ARG A 460 26.31 16.52 15.37
N SER A 461 27.58 16.81 15.07
CA SER A 461 28.47 15.89 14.36
C SER A 461 28.81 14.66 15.21
N SER A 462 29.16 14.87 16.48
CA SER A 462 29.43 13.77 17.40
C SER A 462 28.16 12.97 17.74
N LEU A 463 26.98 13.61 17.72
CA LEU A 463 25.70 12.93 17.85
C LEU A 463 25.46 11.95 16.70
N TYR A 464 25.61 12.39 15.45
CA TYR A 464 25.46 11.49 14.29
C TYR A 464 26.51 10.39 14.31
N GLN A 465 27.77 10.71 14.59
CA GLN A 465 28.83 9.70 14.66
C GLN A 465 28.51 8.61 15.70
N ALA A 466 28.13 9.01 16.91
CA ALA A 466 27.77 8.07 17.97
C ALA A 466 26.51 7.27 17.62
N ALA A 467 25.51 7.90 17.00
CA ALA A 467 24.31 7.23 16.54
C ALA A 467 24.61 6.21 15.45
N THR A 468 25.37 6.55 14.41
CA THR A 468 25.77 5.62 13.33
C THR A 468 26.56 4.44 13.89
N GLU A 469 27.48 4.68 14.83
CA GLU A 469 28.23 3.61 15.48
C GLU A 469 27.33 2.69 16.31
N LEU A 470 26.38 3.26 17.06
CA LEU A 470 25.37 2.49 17.77
C LEU A 470 24.52 1.64 16.81
N LEU A 471 24.04 2.24 15.72
CA LEU A 471 23.21 1.59 14.70
C LEU A 471 23.91 0.37 14.09
N LEU A 472 25.19 0.50 13.75
CA LEU A 472 25.98 -0.60 13.19
C LEU A 472 26.33 -1.71 14.20
N THR A 473 26.61 -1.35 15.46
CA THR A 473 27.16 -2.29 16.45
C THR A 473 26.10 -3.05 17.24
N ARG A 474 24.91 -2.49 17.40
CA ARG A 474 23.85 -3.07 18.24
C ARG A 474 22.64 -3.52 17.43
N GLY A 475 22.48 -2.95 16.23
CA GLY A 475 21.41 -3.25 15.30
C GLY A 475 20.07 -2.66 15.71
N PHE A 476 19.34 -2.15 14.72
CA PHE A 476 18.02 -1.53 14.82
C PHE A 476 17.11 -1.91 13.64
N GLY A 477 17.51 -2.90 12.82
CA GLY A 477 16.64 -3.44 11.77
C GLY A 477 15.66 -4.47 12.33
N SER A 478 15.09 -5.29 11.44
CA SER A 478 14.11 -6.34 11.81
C SER A 478 14.70 -7.37 12.78
N GLU A 479 16.02 -7.60 12.74
CA GLU A 479 16.77 -8.37 13.71
C GLU A 479 17.89 -7.52 14.32
N PRO A 480 17.72 -6.90 15.51
CA PRO A 480 18.74 -6.02 16.09
C PRO A 480 19.96 -6.79 16.58
N LYS A 481 20.89 -7.04 15.67
CA LYS A 481 22.21 -7.62 15.91
C LYS A 481 23.29 -6.66 15.38
N SER A 482 24.52 -6.81 15.85
CA SER A 482 25.66 -6.16 15.19
C SER A 482 25.69 -6.58 13.73
N VAL A 483 25.91 -5.63 12.81
CA VAL A 483 26.29 -5.98 11.44
C VAL A 483 27.60 -6.77 11.46
N THR A 484 27.87 -7.50 10.39
CA THR A 484 28.98 -8.46 10.31
C THR A 484 30.34 -7.84 10.65
N ASP A 485 30.65 -6.65 10.12
CA ASP A 485 31.79 -5.84 10.56
C ASP A 485 31.46 -4.34 10.55
N PRO A 486 31.15 -3.74 11.72
CA PRO A 486 30.75 -2.33 11.83
C PRO A 486 31.78 -1.35 11.27
N ARG A 487 33.08 -1.66 11.38
CA ARG A 487 34.13 -0.74 10.90
C ARG A 487 34.18 -0.69 9.39
N SER A 488 34.11 -1.85 8.73
CA SER A 488 34.08 -1.92 7.28
C SER A 488 32.75 -1.42 6.72
N ALA A 489 31.64 -1.75 7.37
CA ALA A 489 30.31 -1.26 7.02
C ALA A 489 30.26 0.27 7.00
N ARG A 490 30.73 0.91 8.08
CA ARG A 490 30.80 2.38 8.14
C ARG A 490 31.55 2.95 6.95
N ARG A 491 32.70 2.38 6.60
CA ARG A 491 33.53 2.90 5.49
C ARG A 491 32.86 2.72 4.13
N LEU A 492 32.26 1.56 3.88
CA LEU A 492 31.52 1.30 2.64
C LEU A 492 30.32 2.24 2.51
N LEU A 493 29.50 2.36 3.57
CA LEU A 493 28.37 3.30 3.61
C LEU A 493 28.81 4.75 3.41
N SER A 494 29.95 5.16 3.98
CA SER A 494 30.45 6.53 3.83
C SER A 494 30.75 6.89 2.37
N VAL A 495 31.34 5.95 1.62
CA VAL A 495 31.71 6.19 0.21
C VAL A 495 30.48 6.08 -0.67
N LEU A 496 29.61 5.10 -0.41
CA LEU A 496 28.33 4.96 -1.08
C LEU A 496 27.48 6.23 -0.91
N ALA A 497 27.34 6.73 0.31
CA ALA A 497 26.58 7.96 0.59
C ALA A 497 27.14 9.17 -0.16
N LEU A 498 28.47 9.31 -0.24
CA LEU A 498 29.12 10.39 -0.98
C LEU A 498 28.84 10.32 -2.49
N GLU A 499 28.95 9.12 -3.07
CA GLU A 499 28.69 8.89 -4.48
C GLU A 499 27.22 9.17 -4.81
N LEU A 500 26.29 8.60 -4.05
CA LEU A 500 24.86 8.79 -4.25
C LEU A 500 24.44 10.26 -4.06
N GLN A 501 25.04 10.97 -3.10
CA GLN A 501 24.80 12.40 -2.91
C GLN A 501 25.23 13.23 -4.12
N SER A 502 26.27 12.81 -4.85
CA SER A 502 26.73 13.50 -6.07
C SER A 502 25.76 13.34 -7.25
N ARG A 503 24.93 12.30 -7.22
CA ARG A 503 23.90 12.01 -8.23
C ARG A 503 22.58 12.73 -7.94
N GLU A 504 22.51 13.52 -6.87
CA GLU A 504 21.31 14.24 -6.39
C GLU A 504 20.06 13.38 -6.11
N SER A 505 20.16 12.06 -6.23
CA SER A 505 19.09 11.12 -5.91
C SER A 505 18.99 10.86 -4.41
N VAL A 506 17.77 10.58 -3.94
CA VAL A 506 17.43 10.39 -2.52
C VAL A 506 16.88 8.98 -2.24
N THR A 507 16.44 8.28 -3.28
CA THR A 507 15.84 6.96 -3.25
C THR A 507 16.46 6.07 -4.33
N PHE A 508 16.63 4.79 -4.04
CA PHE A 508 17.39 3.89 -4.89
C PHE A 508 16.70 2.52 -5.00
N THR A 509 16.87 1.87 -6.14
CA THR A 509 16.57 0.45 -6.30
C THR A 509 17.73 -0.41 -5.73
N PRO A 510 17.48 -1.67 -5.34
CA PRO A 510 18.55 -2.59 -4.94
C PRO A 510 19.63 -2.73 -6.01
N ASP A 511 19.22 -2.80 -7.28
CA ASP A 511 20.14 -2.96 -8.42
C ASP A 511 21.04 -1.73 -8.58
N GLU A 512 20.50 -0.50 -8.45
CA GLU A 512 21.31 0.73 -8.50
C GLU A 512 22.33 0.80 -7.35
N LEU A 513 21.96 0.35 -6.15
CA LEU A 513 22.87 0.31 -5.01
C LEU A 513 23.98 -0.73 -5.21
N ASP A 514 23.63 -1.91 -5.73
CA ASP A 514 24.59 -2.96 -6.06
C ASP A 514 25.56 -2.50 -7.15
N ASP A 515 25.06 -1.95 -8.25
CA ASP A 515 25.88 -1.44 -9.36
C ASP A 515 26.83 -0.33 -8.89
N THR A 516 26.31 0.63 -8.10
CA THR A 516 27.13 1.71 -7.54
C THR A 516 28.23 1.16 -6.62
N LEU A 517 27.92 0.15 -5.79
CA LEU A 517 28.93 -0.49 -4.96
C LEU A 517 29.97 -1.24 -5.79
N ILE A 518 29.58 -1.92 -6.88
CA ILE A 518 30.48 -2.61 -7.81
C ILE A 518 31.44 -1.61 -8.46
N GLU A 519 30.94 -0.47 -8.93
CA GLU A 519 31.76 0.61 -9.50
C GLU A 519 32.80 1.11 -8.49
N LEU A 520 32.36 1.39 -7.25
CA LEU A 520 33.21 1.91 -6.19
C LEU A 520 34.32 0.93 -5.77
N ILE A 521 34.01 -0.37 -5.65
CA ILE A 521 35.02 -1.38 -5.26
C ILE A 521 36.00 -1.70 -6.38
N THR A 522 35.58 -1.64 -7.65
CA THR A 522 36.45 -1.92 -8.81
C THR A 522 37.58 -0.88 -8.91
N GLY A 523 37.35 0.34 -8.42
CA GLY A 523 38.34 1.42 -8.37
C GLY A 523 39.21 1.48 -7.10
N ASP A 524 38.89 0.73 -6.03
CA ASP A 524 39.57 0.83 -4.73
C ASP A 524 39.76 -0.54 -4.06
N SER A 525 40.97 -1.09 -4.15
CA SER A 525 41.35 -2.38 -3.55
C SER A 525 41.18 -2.43 -2.02
N LYS A 526 41.16 -1.28 -1.33
CA LYS A 526 40.86 -1.23 0.11
C LYS A 526 39.37 -1.43 0.37
N LEU A 527 38.49 -0.90 -0.48
CA LEU A 527 37.04 -1.13 -0.37
C LEU A 527 36.70 -2.57 -0.74
N GLU A 528 37.30 -3.11 -1.79
CA GLU A 528 37.17 -4.52 -2.16
C GLU A 528 37.57 -5.44 -0.99
N THR A 529 38.71 -5.16 -0.34
CA THR A 529 39.18 -5.92 0.83
C THR A 529 38.18 -5.88 1.99
N ARG A 530 37.47 -4.76 2.18
CA ARG A 530 36.45 -4.61 3.21
C ARG A 530 35.18 -5.41 2.91
N LEU A 531 34.79 -5.49 1.64
CA LEU A 531 33.61 -6.24 1.21
C LEU A 531 33.78 -7.76 1.33
N LYS A 532 35.03 -8.27 1.39
CA LYS A 532 35.32 -9.71 1.58
C LYS A 532 34.66 -10.32 2.81
N VAL A 533 34.38 -9.52 3.85
CA VAL A 533 33.66 -9.98 5.05
C VAL A 533 32.24 -10.48 4.69
N TRP A 534 31.63 -9.92 3.64
CA TRP A 534 30.35 -10.35 3.08
C TRP A 534 30.50 -11.28 1.86
N GLY A 535 31.65 -11.94 1.73
CA GLY A 535 31.95 -12.81 0.59
C GLY A 535 32.06 -12.07 -0.74
N SER A 536 32.45 -10.79 -0.70
CA SER A 536 32.56 -9.92 -1.89
C SER A 536 31.23 -9.69 -2.63
N SER A 537 30.09 -9.84 -1.94
CA SER A 537 28.76 -9.58 -2.48
C SER A 537 28.21 -8.25 -1.94
N PRO A 538 28.01 -7.24 -2.81
CA PRO A 538 27.28 -6.01 -2.47
C PRO A 538 25.88 -6.29 -1.92
N THR A 539 25.14 -7.22 -2.54
CA THR A 539 23.79 -7.61 -2.11
C THR A 539 23.77 -8.10 -0.67
N ARG A 540 24.67 -9.03 -0.29
CA ARG A 540 24.77 -9.53 1.10
C ARG A 540 25.14 -8.44 2.09
N PHE A 541 25.94 -7.47 1.67
CA PHE A 541 26.27 -6.32 2.49
C PHE A 541 25.03 -5.45 2.71
N LEU A 542 24.29 -5.10 1.66
CA LEU A 542 23.06 -4.31 1.75
C LEU A 542 21.97 -5.01 2.59
N GLU A 543 21.79 -6.32 2.42
CA GLU A 543 20.87 -7.13 3.24
C GLU A 543 21.24 -7.10 4.73
N ASP A 544 22.53 -7.23 5.07
CA ASP A 544 23.02 -7.13 6.45
C ASP A 544 22.76 -5.71 7.02
N ILE A 545 23.04 -4.66 6.25
CA ILE A 545 22.76 -3.28 6.68
C ILE A 545 21.26 -3.06 6.90
N ALA A 546 20.39 -3.48 5.99
CA ALA A 546 18.95 -3.29 6.11
C ALA A 546 18.35 -4.10 7.27
N THR A 547 18.75 -5.37 7.39
CA THR A 547 18.21 -6.31 8.39
C THR A 547 18.70 -6.00 9.79
N ASN A 548 19.98 -5.65 9.92
CA ASN A 548 20.62 -5.51 11.23
C ASN A 548 20.74 -4.05 11.63
N ALA A 549 21.22 -3.12 10.79
CA ALA A 549 21.44 -1.72 11.21
C ALA A 549 20.28 -0.76 10.92
N GLY A 550 19.51 -0.98 9.86
CA GLY A 550 18.45 -0.07 9.41
C GLY A 550 18.96 1.32 9.01
N ILE A 551 20.24 1.48 8.62
CA ILE A 551 20.77 2.78 8.16
C ILE A 551 20.37 3.05 6.71
N LEU A 552 20.36 2.02 5.87
CA LEU A 552 19.99 2.07 4.47
C LEU A 552 19.08 0.86 4.23
N ALA A 553 17.81 1.12 3.96
CA ALA A 553 16.77 0.10 3.86
C ALA A 553 15.52 0.66 3.15
N PRO A 554 14.60 -0.20 2.71
CA PRO A 554 13.29 0.22 2.23
C PRO A 554 12.37 0.48 3.44
N HIS A 555 12.57 1.63 4.09
CA HIS A 555 12.01 1.93 5.41
C HIS A 555 10.48 1.84 5.45
N ASP A 556 9.81 2.22 4.38
CA ASP A 556 8.36 2.38 4.36
C ASP A 556 7.61 1.10 3.95
N GLY A 557 8.33 0.00 3.75
CA GLY A 557 7.79 -1.30 3.35
C GLY A 557 8.77 -2.02 2.42
N PRO A 558 8.66 -3.35 2.28
CA PRO A 558 9.63 -4.16 1.52
C PRO A 558 9.71 -3.81 0.02
N ARG A 559 8.70 -3.12 -0.53
CA ARG A 559 8.64 -2.68 -1.94
C ARG A 559 8.92 -1.20 -2.12
N GLU A 560 9.16 -0.47 -1.05
CA GLU A 560 9.49 0.95 -1.12
C GLU A 560 10.94 1.11 -1.59
N PRO A 561 11.26 2.21 -2.30
CA PRO A 561 12.62 2.51 -2.66
C PRO A 561 13.54 2.51 -1.44
N TRP A 562 14.76 1.99 -1.61
CA TRP A 562 15.77 2.04 -0.57
C TRP A 562 16.21 3.47 -0.36
N ARG A 563 16.31 3.88 0.91
CA ARG A 563 16.83 5.20 1.27
C ARG A 563 17.61 5.14 2.56
N PHE A 564 18.49 6.11 2.74
CA PHE A 564 19.10 6.32 4.04
C PHE A 564 17.98 6.65 5.04
N LEU A 565 18.10 6.10 6.23
CA LEU A 565 17.17 6.31 7.35
C LEU A 565 16.86 7.78 7.56
N HIS A 566 17.88 8.61 7.35
CA HIS A 566 17.70 10.03 7.27
C HIS A 566 18.80 10.62 6.40
N ARG A 567 18.49 11.64 5.58
CA ARG A 567 19.48 12.31 4.70
C ARG A 567 20.68 12.95 5.42
N ALA A 568 20.68 12.99 6.75
CA ALA A 568 21.80 13.50 7.54
C ALA A 568 22.63 12.41 8.24
N LEU A 569 22.18 11.16 8.20
CA LEU A 569 22.96 9.97 8.54
C LEU A 569 23.67 9.49 7.28
#